data_AF-A0A3D4YFP2-F1
#
_entry.id   AF-A0A3D4YFP2-F1
#
_cell.length_a   1.000
_cell.length_b   1.000
_cell.length_c   1.000
_cell.angle_alpha   90.00
_cell.angle_beta   90.00
_cell.angle_gamma   90.00
#
_symmetry.space_group_name_H-M   'P 1'
#
loop_
_entity.id
_entity.type
_entity.pdbx_description
1 polymer ?
#
loop_
_entity_poly.entity_id
_entity_poly.type
_entity_poly.pdbx_seq_one_letter_code
_entity_poly.pdbx_strand_id
1 'polypeptide(L)'
;MRLRRSVSRRSRAMYKGSRIQTLYNLLSIVFTMLLIGILLYTVSELPVMGDALHPANNEVAAHYLVHGARETGALNAVTAMILDYRAFDTLGELCVLFVSACSVYILLRVDASRKEEEVEALDRRYEPWNDVILSKAFLFLVPAVFLFGIYITLTGHLSPGGGFSGGAIIGAGLLLYLNAFGLENTERFMNRIRYRRLNCGALGFYFLAKGYSFFVGANDIKSVISVSDQGNILSAGLIMPLNVCVAIVVSTTVYAVYLMFRKGGFNT
;
A
#
# COMPACT_ATOMS: atom_id res chain seq x y z
N MET A 1 39.07 18.27 -23.25
CA MET A 1 38.91 16.80 -23.12
C MET A 1 39.71 16.15 -21.96
N ARG A 2 40.32 16.90 -21.01
CA ARG A 2 41.17 16.33 -19.92
C ARG A 2 40.55 16.30 -18.51
N LEU A 3 39.40 16.94 -18.26
CA LEU A 3 38.81 17.05 -16.91
C LEU A 3 37.89 15.89 -16.49
N ARG A 4 37.41 15.07 -17.42
CA ARG A 4 36.48 13.96 -17.10
C ARG A 4 37.17 12.68 -16.59
N ARG A 5 38.50 12.59 -16.71
CA ARG A 5 39.29 11.41 -16.29
C ARG A 5 39.79 11.48 -14.83
N SER A 6 39.77 12.64 -14.17
CA SER A 6 40.30 12.78 -12.80
C SER A 6 39.28 12.41 -11.71
N VAL A 7 37.98 12.64 -11.95
CA VAL A 7 36.91 12.32 -10.98
C VAL A 7 36.72 10.81 -10.82
N SER A 8 36.82 10.05 -11.92
CA SER A 8 36.74 8.58 -11.90
C SER A 8 37.91 7.90 -11.15
N ARG A 9 39.08 8.54 -11.07
CA ARG A 9 40.25 7.96 -10.37
C ARG A 9 40.24 8.26 -8.88
N ARG A 10 39.71 9.41 -8.42
CA ARG A 10 39.61 9.72 -6.99
C ARG A 10 38.54 8.89 -6.27
N SER A 11 37.42 8.56 -6.92
CA SER A 11 36.38 7.73 -6.31
C SER A 11 36.78 6.24 -6.16
N ARG A 12 37.64 5.71 -7.04
CA ARG A 12 38.17 4.33 -6.93
C ARG A 12 39.36 4.19 -5.97
N ALA A 13 40.02 5.28 -5.61
CA ALA A 13 41.17 5.26 -4.70
C ALA A 13 40.77 5.20 -3.21
N MET A 14 39.49 5.43 -2.89
CA MET A 14 38.92 5.34 -1.53
C MET A 14 38.37 3.94 -1.21
N TYR A 15 38.81 2.92 -1.96
CA TYR A 15 38.43 1.51 -1.80
C TYR A 15 39.67 0.62 -1.70
N LYS A 16 40.74 1.11 -1.05
CA LYS A 16 41.98 0.36 -0.89
C LYS A 16 42.33 0.17 0.58
N GLY A 17 41.48 -0.59 1.26
CA GLY A 17 41.80 -1.28 2.51
C GLY A 17 41.22 -2.68 2.44
N SER A 18 41.86 -3.61 1.70
CA SER A 18 41.29 -4.95 1.48
C SER A 18 40.96 -5.66 2.80
N ARG A 19 41.76 -5.44 3.86
CA ARG A 19 41.50 -5.97 5.21
C ARG A 19 40.21 -5.44 5.84
N ILE A 20 39.89 -4.16 5.66
CA ILE A 20 38.66 -3.56 6.21
C ILE A 20 37.43 -4.11 5.48
N GLN A 21 37.50 -4.24 4.15
CA GLN A 21 36.41 -4.83 3.37
C GLN A 21 36.23 -6.32 3.70
N THR A 22 37.31 -7.08 3.81
CA THR A 22 37.25 -8.49 4.20
C THR A 22 36.70 -8.65 5.61
N LEU A 23 37.10 -7.80 6.56
CA LEU A 23 36.56 -7.79 7.93
C LEU A 23 35.07 -7.45 7.95
N TYR A 24 34.64 -6.41 7.20
CA TYR A 24 33.23 -6.05 7.08
C TYR A 24 32.41 -7.19 6.48
N ASN A 25 32.89 -7.83 5.42
CA ASN A 25 32.22 -8.97 4.81
C ASN A 25 32.13 -10.15 5.78
N LEU A 26 33.20 -10.45 6.51
CA LEU A 26 33.22 -11.52 7.51
C LEU A 26 32.24 -11.23 8.66
N LEU A 27 32.27 -10.01 9.21
CA LEU A 27 31.35 -9.58 10.26
C LEU A 27 29.90 -9.59 9.79
N SER A 28 29.64 -9.18 8.55
CA SER A 28 28.30 -9.21 7.95
C SER A 28 27.82 -10.66 7.81
N ILE A 29 28.65 -11.57 7.31
CA ILE A 29 28.31 -13.00 7.21
C ILE A 29 28.04 -13.59 8.61
N VAL A 30 28.91 -13.32 9.58
CA VAL A 30 28.73 -13.80 10.96
C VAL A 30 27.42 -13.26 11.56
N PHE A 31 27.15 -11.97 11.39
CA PHE A 31 25.91 -11.35 11.85
C PHE A 31 24.68 -11.95 11.17
N THR A 32 24.70 -12.14 9.85
CA THR A 32 23.60 -12.76 9.11
C THR A 32 23.40 -14.21 9.55
N MET A 33 24.47 -14.99 9.71
CA MET A 33 24.38 -16.38 10.19
C MET A 33 23.84 -16.45 11.62
N LEU A 34 24.25 -15.53 12.48
CA LEU A 34 23.73 -15.41 13.85
C LEU A 34 22.24 -15.06 13.82
N LEU A 35 21.83 -14.08 13.01
CA LEU A 35 20.43 -13.68 12.87
C LEU A 35 19.57 -14.83 12.32
N ILE A 36 20.04 -15.55 11.30
CA ILE A 36 19.38 -16.75 10.78
C ILE A 36 19.29 -17.81 11.86
N GLY A 37 20.36 -18.07 12.62
CA GLY A 37 20.38 -19.03 13.71
C GLY A 37 19.37 -18.70 14.80
N ILE A 38 19.28 -17.43 15.21
CA ILE A 38 18.29 -16.95 16.18
C ILE A 38 16.88 -17.13 15.63
N LEU A 39 16.62 -16.74 14.37
CA LEU A 39 15.29 -16.89 13.77
C LEU A 39 14.89 -18.36 13.66
N LEU A 40 15.79 -19.24 13.21
CA LEU A 40 15.53 -20.68 13.12
C LEU A 40 15.30 -21.30 14.50
N TYR A 41 16.06 -20.88 15.51
CA TYR A 41 15.85 -21.31 16.90
C TYR A 41 14.47 -20.87 17.40
N THR A 42 14.06 -19.62 17.16
CA THR A 42 12.72 -19.16 17.54
C THR A 42 11.61 -19.91 16.81
N VAL A 43 11.84 -20.30 15.54
CA VAL A 43 10.89 -21.10 14.77
C VAL A 43 10.83 -22.54 15.28
N SER A 44 11.94 -23.13 15.74
CA SER A 44 11.93 -24.47 16.34
C SER A 44 11.20 -24.54 17.68
N GLU A 45 11.11 -23.41 18.39
CA GLU A 45 10.33 -23.27 19.63
C GLU A 45 8.85 -22.92 19.36
N LEU A 46 8.43 -22.75 18.10
CA LEU A 46 7.03 -22.52 17.80
C LEU A 46 6.22 -23.79 18.13
N PRO A 47 5.09 -23.63 18.82
CA PRO A 47 4.28 -24.76 19.22
C PRO A 47 3.58 -25.41 18.01
N VAL A 48 3.22 -26.69 18.17
CA VAL A 48 2.68 -27.52 17.08
C VAL A 48 1.29 -27.03 16.68
N MET A 49 1.09 -26.76 15.39
CA MET A 49 -0.20 -26.31 14.83
C MET A 49 -1.41 -27.10 15.38
N GLY A 50 -2.44 -26.38 15.85
CA GLY A 50 -3.69 -26.97 16.33
C GLY A 50 -3.79 -27.20 17.85
N ASP A 51 -2.72 -26.98 18.63
CA ASP A 51 -2.81 -27.05 20.09
C ASP A 51 -3.80 -26.01 20.66
N ALA A 52 -4.66 -26.44 21.58
CA ALA A 52 -5.61 -25.57 22.26
C ALA A 52 -4.92 -24.66 23.29
N LEU A 53 -3.78 -25.10 23.85
CA LEU A 53 -3.01 -24.38 24.87
C LEU A 53 -2.05 -23.33 24.29
N HIS A 54 -2.16 -23.06 22.99
CA HIS A 54 -1.36 -22.03 22.34
C HIS A 54 -1.54 -20.65 22.98
N PRO A 55 -0.47 -19.89 23.24
CA PRO A 55 -0.57 -18.51 23.73
C PRO A 55 -1.37 -17.58 22.80
N ALA A 56 -1.47 -17.93 21.51
CA ALA A 56 -2.29 -17.22 20.53
C ALA A 56 -3.81 -17.44 20.75
N ASN A 57 -4.20 -18.56 21.37
CA ASN A 57 -5.59 -18.84 21.76
C ASN A 57 -5.88 -18.19 23.12
N ASN A 58 -5.94 -16.86 23.12
CA ASN A 58 -6.24 -16.08 24.31
C ASN A 58 -7.69 -15.56 24.30
N GLU A 59 -8.08 -14.94 25.42
CA GLU A 59 -9.40 -14.34 25.60
C GLU A 59 -9.72 -13.28 24.53
N VAL A 60 -8.71 -12.54 24.05
CA VAL A 60 -8.88 -11.47 23.06
C VAL A 60 -9.25 -12.06 21.69
N ALA A 61 -8.53 -13.10 21.25
CA ALA A 61 -8.83 -13.80 20.02
C ALA A 61 -10.23 -14.46 20.07
N ALA A 62 -10.57 -15.09 21.20
CA ALA A 62 -11.90 -15.65 21.43
C ALA A 62 -12.99 -14.58 21.40
N HIS A 63 -12.73 -13.39 21.99
CA HIS A 63 -13.67 -12.27 21.99
C HIS A 63 -13.96 -11.77 20.57
N TYR A 64 -12.92 -11.59 19.74
CA TYR A 64 -13.10 -11.16 18.34
C TYR A 64 -13.95 -12.14 17.54
N LEU A 65 -13.78 -13.45 17.76
CA LEU A 65 -14.54 -14.48 17.06
C LEU A 65 -16.01 -14.55 17.51
N VAL A 66 -16.27 -14.43 18.82
CA VAL A 66 -17.61 -14.61 19.39
C VAL A 66 -18.44 -13.33 19.30
N HIS A 67 -17.84 -12.17 19.61
CA HIS A 67 -18.56 -10.91 19.74
C HIS A 67 -18.34 -9.97 18.53
N GLY A 68 -17.28 -10.16 17.75
CA GLY A 68 -16.91 -9.27 16.66
C GLY A 68 -18.02 -9.00 15.64
N ALA A 69 -18.77 -10.03 15.24
CA ALA A 69 -19.88 -9.86 14.32
C ALA A 69 -21.04 -9.03 14.90
N ARG A 70 -21.29 -9.13 16.20
CA ARG A 70 -22.35 -8.38 16.88
C ARG A 70 -21.94 -6.94 17.16
N GLU A 71 -20.69 -6.71 17.54
CA GLU A 71 -20.18 -5.38 17.90
C GLU A 71 -19.90 -4.51 16.67
N THR A 72 -19.43 -5.13 15.58
CA THR A 72 -18.97 -4.39 14.39
C THR A 72 -19.95 -4.48 13.20
N GLY A 73 -20.83 -5.49 13.19
CA GLY A 73 -21.74 -5.79 12.07
C GLY A 73 -21.06 -6.39 10.84
N ALA A 74 -19.75 -6.68 10.93
CA ALA A 74 -18.98 -7.36 9.90
C ALA A 74 -18.92 -8.86 10.19
N LEU A 75 -19.28 -9.68 9.20
CA LEU A 75 -19.15 -11.15 9.27
C LEU A 75 -17.69 -11.60 9.08
N ASN A 76 -16.89 -10.79 8.40
CA ASN A 76 -15.46 -11.02 8.25
C ASN A 76 -14.71 -10.57 9.51
N ALA A 77 -14.29 -11.54 10.32
CA ALA A 77 -13.54 -11.31 11.56
C ALA A 77 -12.24 -10.52 11.35
N VAL A 78 -11.54 -10.71 10.22
CA VAL A 78 -10.30 -9.99 9.91
C VAL A 78 -10.61 -8.51 9.65
N THR A 79 -11.64 -8.23 8.85
CA THR A 79 -12.04 -6.84 8.57
C THR A 79 -12.58 -6.15 9.81
N ALA A 80 -13.37 -6.85 10.63
CA ALA A 80 -13.80 -6.36 11.94
C ALA A 80 -12.61 -6.02 12.84
N MET A 81 -11.58 -6.87 12.85
CA MET A 81 -10.36 -6.65 13.62
C MET A 81 -9.58 -5.43 13.12
N ILE A 82 -9.22 -5.37 11.84
CA ILE A 82 -8.32 -4.33 11.34
C ILE A 82 -9.00 -2.96 11.20
N LEU A 83 -10.31 -2.92 10.89
CA LEU A 83 -11.05 -1.67 10.70
C LEU A 83 -11.91 -1.27 11.89
N ASP A 84 -11.97 -2.08 12.96
CA ASP A 84 -12.62 -1.68 14.19
C ASP A 84 -11.69 -1.77 15.40
N TYR A 85 -11.46 -2.97 15.94
CA TYR A 85 -10.68 -3.16 17.16
C TYR A 85 -9.25 -2.60 17.08
N ARG A 86 -8.60 -2.75 15.92
CA ARG A 86 -7.23 -2.32 15.64
C ARG A 86 -7.16 -1.27 14.54
N ALA A 87 -8.20 -0.43 14.44
CA ALA A 87 -8.30 0.59 13.40
C ALA A 87 -7.14 1.60 13.37
N PHE A 88 -6.45 1.82 14.51
CA PHE A 88 -5.25 2.64 14.58
C PHE A 88 -4.05 2.02 13.86
N ASP A 89 -3.92 0.69 13.88
CA ASP A 89 -2.83 0.00 13.19
C ASP A 89 -2.97 0.18 11.67
N THR A 90 -4.19 0.01 11.15
CA THR A 90 -4.49 0.28 9.74
C THR A 90 -4.30 1.76 9.37
N LEU A 91 -4.66 2.70 10.25
CA LEU A 91 -4.32 4.12 10.01
C LEU A 91 -2.81 4.32 9.92
N GLY A 92 -2.04 3.69 10.80
CA GLY A 92 -0.58 3.70 10.78
C GLY A 92 -0.02 3.15 9.47
N GLU A 93 -0.53 2.01 9.00
CA GLU A 93 -0.17 1.42 7.71
C GLU A 93 -0.44 2.37 6.54
N LEU A 94 -1.61 3.02 6.51
CA LEU A 94 -1.94 4.00 5.47
C LEU A 94 -1.02 5.23 5.51
N CYS A 95 -0.68 5.72 6.70
CA CYS A 95 0.27 6.80 6.88
C CYS A 95 1.67 6.41 6.38
N VAL A 96 2.14 5.20 6.70
CA VAL A 96 3.43 4.68 6.22
C VAL A 96 3.44 4.57 4.70
N LEU A 97 2.38 4.04 4.08
CA LEU A 97 2.25 3.97 2.63
C LEU A 97 2.30 5.37 1.99
N PHE A 98 1.54 6.32 2.51
CA PHE A 98 1.53 7.70 2.01
C PHE A 98 2.89 8.40 2.16
N VAL A 99 3.53 8.25 3.33
CA VAL A 99 4.87 8.79 3.58
C VAL A 99 5.89 8.15 2.66
N SER A 100 5.82 6.83 2.43
CA SER A 100 6.74 6.14 1.52
C SER A 100 6.65 6.70 0.09
N ALA A 101 5.43 6.96 -0.41
CA ALA A 101 5.24 7.59 -1.72
C ALA A 101 5.81 9.02 -1.76
N CYS A 102 5.62 9.80 -0.69
CA CYS A 102 6.23 11.12 -0.56
C CYS A 102 7.77 11.06 -0.53
N SER A 103 8.34 10.08 0.18
CA SER A 103 9.78 9.87 0.24
C SER A 103 10.35 9.51 -1.13
N VAL A 104 9.72 8.58 -1.87
CA VAL A 104 10.12 8.25 -3.24
C VAL A 104 10.04 9.47 -4.16
N TYR A 105 8.97 10.27 -4.04
CA TYR A 105 8.82 11.51 -4.80
C TYR A 105 9.96 12.49 -4.53
N ILE A 106 10.30 12.73 -3.27
CA ILE A 106 11.36 13.65 -2.88
C ILE A 106 12.71 13.14 -3.38
N LEU A 107 13.01 11.85 -3.21
CA LEU A 107 14.28 11.27 -3.64
C LEU A 107 14.49 11.37 -5.14
N LEU A 108 13.46 11.09 -5.95
CA LEU A 108 13.57 11.14 -7.41
C LEU A 108 13.59 12.57 -7.96
N ARG A 109 12.96 13.53 -7.26
CA ARG A 109 12.97 14.95 -7.65
C ARG A 109 14.33 15.64 -7.48
N VAL A 110 15.19 15.15 -6.58
CA VAL A 110 16.49 15.78 -6.26
C VAL A 110 17.46 15.80 -7.45
N ASP A 111 17.34 14.88 -8.41
CA ASP A 111 18.26 14.77 -9.56
C ASP A 111 17.75 15.39 -10.88
N ALA A 112 16.56 15.99 -10.89
CA ALA A 112 15.77 16.15 -12.12
C ALA A 112 15.90 17.49 -12.88
N SER A 113 16.57 18.52 -12.34
CA SER A 113 16.42 19.91 -12.85
C SER A 113 17.09 20.28 -14.19
N ARG A 114 17.57 19.30 -14.99
CA ARG A 114 18.05 19.58 -16.36
C ARG A 114 17.93 18.42 -17.36
N LYS A 115 17.41 17.25 -16.94
CA LYS A 115 17.27 16.03 -17.76
C LYS A 115 15.82 15.60 -17.99
N GLU A 116 14.86 16.17 -17.26
CA GLU A 116 13.44 15.79 -17.34
C GLU A 116 12.85 15.97 -18.74
N GLU A 117 13.10 17.09 -19.42
CA GLU A 117 12.53 17.34 -20.76
C GLU A 117 13.07 16.38 -21.84
N GLU A 118 14.36 16.03 -21.82
CA GLU A 118 14.95 15.07 -22.76
C GLU A 118 14.49 13.63 -22.48
N VAL A 119 14.41 13.23 -21.21
CA VAL A 119 13.95 11.89 -20.81
C VAL A 119 12.47 11.74 -21.11
N GLU A 120 11.63 12.74 -20.83
CA GLU A 120 10.20 12.69 -21.11
C GLU A 120 9.89 12.70 -22.61
N ALA A 121 10.70 13.40 -23.42
CA ALA A 121 10.62 13.35 -24.88
C ALA A 121 11.06 11.98 -25.45
N LEU A 122 12.00 11.29 -24.81
CA LEU A 122 12.38 9.92 -25.15
C LEU A 122 11.32 8.91 -24.71
N ASP A 123 10.77 9.05 -23.51
CA ASP A 123 9.73 8.14 -22.97
C ASP A 123 8.44 8.24 -23.79
N ARG A 124 8.05 9.45 -24.24
CA ARG A 124 6.97 9.65 -25.23
C ARG A 124 7.26 8.99 -26.58
N ARG A 125 8.53 8.89 -26.97
CA ARG A 125 8.94 8.28 -28.25
C ARG A 125 8.89 6.74 -28.19
N TYR A 126 9.08 6.16 -27.01
CA TYR A 126 9.03 4.71 -26.76
C TYR A 126 7.75 4.25 -26.04
N GLU A 127 6.73 5.11 -25.88
CA GLU A 127 5.41 4.62 -25.49
C GLU A 127 4.99 3.51 -26.47
N PRO A 128 4.44 2.39 -25.97
CA PRO A 128 4.09 1.27 -26.84
C PRO A 128 3.01 1.74 -27.82
N TRP A 129 3.46 2.06 -29.04
CA TRP A 129 2.57 2.36 -30.12
C TRP A 129 1.86 1.06 -30.50
N ASN A 130 0.58 1.01 -30.17
CA ASN A 130 -0.43 0.45 -31.07
C ASN A 130 -0.36 -1.06 -31.33
N ASP A 131 -0.02 -1.88 -30.32
CA ASP A 131 -0.33 -3.30 -30.41
C ASP A 131 -1.85 -3.48 -30.29
N VAL A 132 -2.50 -3.61 -31.44
CA VAL A 132 -3.96 -3.71 -31.57
C VAL A 132 -4.48 -4.87 -30.73
N ILE A 133 -3.71 -5.95 -30.58
CA ILE A 133 -4.10 -7.10 -29.77
C ILE A 133 -4.13 -6.72 -28.29
N LEU A 134 -3.06 -6.08 -27.81
CA LEU A 134 -2.95 -5.64 -26.42
C LEU A 134 -4.04 -4.61 -26.06
N SER A 135 -4.24 -3.61 -26.91
CA SER A 135 -5.24 -2.55 -26.68
C SER A 135 -6.66 -3.10 -26.69
N LYS A 136 -6.98 -4.08 -27.55
CA LYS A 136 -8.30 -4.72 -27.59
C LYS A 136 -8.51 -5.66 -26.40
N ALA A 137 -7.50 -6.42 -25.99
CA ALA A 137 -7.56 -7.27 -24.81
C ALA A 137 -7.76 -6.43 -23.53
N PHE A 138 -6.98 -5.35 -23.37
CA PHE A 138 -7.06 -4.48 -22.21
C PHE A 138 -8.32 -3.62 -22.17
N LEU A 139 -8.94 -3.32 -23.31
CA LEU A 139 -10.25 -2.67 -23.34
C LEU A 139 -11.34 -3.47 -22.59
N PHE A 140 -11.27 -4.81 -22.66
CA PHE A 140 -12.19 -5.68 -21.92
C PHE A 140 -11.70 -5.97 -20.49
N LEU A 141 -10.40 -6.22 -20.34
CA LEU A 141 -9.82 -6.63 -19.06
C LEU A 141 -9.83 -5.50 -18.02
N VAL A 142 -9.52 -4.26 -18.41
CA VAL A 142 -9.38 -3.14 -17.46
C VAL A 142 -10.70 -2.85 -16.72
N PRO A 143 -11.86 -2.69 -17.38
CA PRO A 143 -13.14 -2.51 -16.69
C PRO A 143 -13.48 -3.68 -15.75
N ALA A 144 -13.18 -4.93 -16.15
CA ALA A 144 -13.42 -6.10 -15.33
C ALA A 144 -12.56 -6.08 -14.04
N VAL A 145 -11.29 -5.70 -14.15
CA VAL A 145 -10.38 -5.55 -13.01
C VAL A 145 -10.85 -4.45 -12.06
N PHE A 146 -11.29 -3.30 -12.58
CA PHE A 146 -11.86 -2.24 -11.75
C PHE A 146 -13.14 -2.67 -11.04
N LEU A 147 -14.07 -3.31 -11.76
CA LEU A 147 -15.31 -3.81 -11.18
C LEU A 147 -15.03 -4.83 -10.07
N PHE A 148 -14.09 -5.75 -10.31
CA PHE A 148 -13.68 -6.75 -9.32
C PHE A 148 -13.02 -6.11 -8.09
N GLY A 149 -12.11 -5.14 -8.29
CA GLY A 149 -11.47 -4.43 -7.19
C GLY A 149 -12.46 -3.60 -6.35
N ILE A 150 -13.44 -2.96 -6.99
CA ILE A 150 -14.53 -2.25 -6.32
C ILE A 150 -15.39 -3.23 -5.54
N TYR A 151 -15.77 -4.36 -6.14
CA TYR A 151 -16.52 -5.42 -5.47
C TYR A 151 -15.80 -5.89 -4.19
N ILE A 152 -14.53 -6.30 -4.30
CA ILE A 152 -13.72 -6.75 -3.16
C ILE A 152 -13.60 -5.69 -2.05
N THR A 153 -13.57 -4.41 -2.43
CA THR A 153 -13.53 -3.30 -1.48
C THR A 153 -14.85 -3.15 -0.73
N LEU A 154 -15.98 -3.17 -1.46
CA LEU A 154 -17.32 -2.92 -0.91
C LEU A 154 -17.86 -4.11 -0.10
N THR A 155 -17.47 -5.34 -0.43
CA THR A 155 -17.93 -6.57 0.25
C THR A 155 -16.93 -7.09 1.27
N GLY A 156 -15.88 -6.33 1.61
CA GLY A 156 -14.83 -6.78 2.52
C GLY A 156 -15.32 -7.13 3.93
N HIS A 157 -16.40 -6.51 4.42
CA HIS A 157 -17.00 -6.86 5.71
C HIS A 157 -17.84 -8.14 5.68
N LEU A 158 -18.18 -8.65 4.51
CA LEU A 158 -18.98 -9.87 4.31
C LEU A 158 -18.14 -11.06 3.83
N SER A 159 -17.08 -10.80 3.07
CA SER A 159 -16.27 -11.80 2.39
C SER A 159 -14.77 -11.53 2.57
N PRO A 160 -13.90 -12.55 2.38
CA PRO A 160 -12.45 -12.34 2.43
C PRO A 160 -12.02 -11.26 1.43
N GLY A 161 -11.25 -10.27 1.90
CA GLY A 161 -10.86 -9.12 1.09
C GLY A 161 -10.77 -7.85 1.91
N GLY A 162 -11.29 -6.75 1.36
CA GLY A 162 -11.26 -5.42 1.96
C GLY A 162 -10.46 -4.40 1.16
N GLY A 163 -10.22 -3.25 1.78
CA GLY A 163 -9.67 -2.08 1.10
C GLY A 163 -8.23 -2.26 0.64
N PHE A 164 -7.41 -3.03 1.35
CA PHE A 164 -6.01 -3.24 0.96
C PHE A 164 -5.89 -4.05 -0.35
N SER A 165 -6.50 -5.23 -0.38
CA SER A 165 -6.48 -6.08 -1.58
C SER A 165 -7.29 -5.46 -2.71
N GLY A 166 -8.47 -4.91 -2.44
CA GLY A 166 -9.28 -4.19 -3.42
C GLY A 166 -8.55 -2.99 -4.01
N GLY A 167 -7.88 -2.20 -3.16
CA GLY A 167 -7.02 -1.09 -3.58
C GLY A 167 -5.84 -1.52 -4.43
N ALA A 168 -5.17 -2.63 -4.10
CA ALA A 168 -4.08 -3.18 -4.91
C ALA A 168 -4.57 -3.63 -6.30
N ILE A 169 -5.75 -4.26 -6.39
CA ILE A 169 -6.38 -4.66 -7.65
C ILE A 169 -6.74 -3.44 -8.49
N ILE A 170 -7.35 -2.41 -7.88
CA ILE A 170 -7.67 -1.14 -8.55
C ILE A 170 -6.38 -0.45 -9.03
N GLY A 171 -5.32 -0.45 -8.20
CA GLY A 171 -4.00 0.06 -8.55
C GLY A 171 -3.41 -0.66 -9.75
N ALA A 172 -3.46 -2.00 -9.76
CA ALA A 172 -3.05 -2.81 -10.92
C ALA A 172 -3.89 -2.48 -12.17
N GLY A 173 -5.21 -2.26 -12.02
CA GLY A 173 -6.08 -1.78 -13.09
C GLY A 173 -5.63 -0.43 -13.68
N LEU A 174 -5.22 0.51 -12.84
CA LEU A 174 -4.65 1.79 -13.27
C LEU A 174 -3.32 1.60 -14.02
N LEU A 175 -2.47 0.68 -13.57
CA LEU A 175 -1.21 0.35 -14.26
C LEU A 175 -1.47 -0.30 -15.63
N LEU A 176 -2.42 -1.24 -15.71
CA LEU A 176 -2.82 -1.85 -16.96
C LEU A 176 -3.36 -0.79 -17.93
N TYR A 177 -4.23 0.09 -17.45
CA TYR A 177 -4.75 1.21 -18.26
C TYR A 177 -3.63 2.11 -18.78
N LEU A 178 -2.68 2.46 -17.92
CA LEU A 178 -1.54 3.30 -18.28
C LEU A 178 -0.60 2.66 -19.31
N ASN A 179 -0.39 1.35 -19.23
CA ASN A 179 0.41 0.61 -20.21
C ASN A 179 -0.34 0.38 -21.53
N ALA A 180 -1.68 0.30 -21.50
CA ALA A 180 -2.52 0.07 -22.67
C ALA A 180 -2.78 1.33 -23.50
N PHE A 181 -3.12 2.43 -22.83
CA PHE A 181 -3.65 3.65 -23.46
C PHE A 181 -2.69 4.84 -23.36
N GLY A 182 -1.50 4.61 -22.83
CA GLY A 182 -0.48 5.63 -22.67
C GLY A 182 -0.71 6.56 -21.49
N LEU A 183 0.29 7.39 -21.27
CA LEU A 183 0.38 8.22 -20.08
C LEU A 183 -0.54 9.45 -20.15
N GLU A 184 -0.67 10.07 -21.33
CA GLU A 184 -1.48 11.28 -21.49
C GLU A 184 -2.95 11.04 -21.11
N ASN A 185 -3.50 9.90 -21.52
CA ASN A 185 -4.87 9.50 -21.17
C ASN A 185 -5.01 9.19 -19.69
N THR A 186 -3.97 8.67 -19.05
CA THR A 186 -4.02 8.31 -17.63
C THR A 186 -3.82 9.52 -16.72
N GLU A 187 -2.93 10.45 -17.06
CA GLU A 187 -2.77 11.72 -16.32
C GLU A 187 -4.03 12.59 -16.41
N ARG A 188 -4.79 12.50 -17.52
CA ARG A 188 -6.13 13.08 -17.60
C ARG A 188 -7.11 12.47 -16.60
N PHE A 189 -6.95 11.22 -16.17
CA PHE A 189 -7.77 10.56 -15.14
C PHE A 189 -7.20 10.65 -13.71
N MET A 190 -5.88 10.71 -13.55
CA MET A 190 -5.22 10.76 -12.25
C MET A 190 -4.13 11.84 -12.20
N ASN A 191 -4.57 13.10 -12.25
CA ASN A 191 -3.66 14.24 -12.12
C ASN A 191 -3.23 14.44 -10.65
N ARG A 192 -2.11 15.13 -10.43
CA ARG A 192 -1.52 15.49 -9.13
C ARG A 192 -2.53 16.09 -8.15
N ILE A 193 -3.40 16.99 -8.64
CA ILE A 193 -4.44 17.61 -7.81
C ILE A 193 -5.43 16.55 -7.28
N ARG A 194 -5.82 15.59 -8.13
CA ARG A 194 -6.72 14.50 -7.73
C ARG A 194 -6.02 13.53 -6.80
N TYR A 195 -4.78 13.13 -7.11
CA TYR A 195 -3.96 12.31 -6.21
C TYR A 195 -3.88 12.91 -4.80
N ARG A 196 -3.56 14.21 -4.69
CA ARG A 196 -3.49 14.91 -3.40
C ARG A 196 -4.85 14.97 -2.71
N ARG A 197 -5.92 15.34 -3.44
CA ARG A 197 -7.28 15.43 -2.87
C ARG A 197 -7.78 14.07 -2.38
N LEU A 198 -7.55 13.00 -3.15
CA LEU A 198 -7.94 11.64 -2.79
C LEU A 198 -7.20 11.15 -1.55
N ASN A 199 -5.86 11.28 -1.51
CA ASN A 199 -5.08 10.82 -0.35
C ASN A 199 -5.37 11.65 0.91
N CYS A 200 -5.31 12.98 0.82
CA CYS A 200 -5.60 13.83 1.99
C CYS A 200 -7.06 13.67 2.45
N GLY A 201 -8.00 13.53 1.51
CA GLY A 201 -9.42 13.31 1.81
C GLY A 201 -9.67 11.96 2.46
N ALA A 202 -9.12 10.88 1.92
CA ALA A 202 -9.28 9.53 2.46
C ALA A 202 -8.61 9.35 3.82
N LEU A 203 -7.35 9.79 3.97
CA LEU A 203 -6.65 9.75 5.27
C LEU A 203 -7.33 10.64 6.31
N GLY A 204 -7.72 11.86 5.92
CA GLY A 204 -8.43 12.79 6.80
C GLY A 204 -9.77 12.25 7.25
N PHE A 205 -10.57 11.70 6.32
CA PHE A 205 -11.83 11.04 6.65
C PHE A 205 -11.60 9.85 7.59
N TYR A 206 -10.63 8.98 7.30
CA TYR A 206 -10.34 7.83 8.16
C TYR A 206 -9.99 8.28 9.58
N PHE A 207 -9.08 9.24 9.72
CA PHE A 207 -8.66 9.80 11.00
C PHE A 207 -9.84 10.38 11.77
N LEU A 208 -10.67 11.21 11.13
CA LEU A 208 -11.82 11.83 11.77
C LEU A 208 -12.91 10.83 12.15
N ALA A 209 -13.24 9.90 11.25
CA ALA A 209 -14.27 8.89 11.47
C ALA A 209 -13.90 7.96 12.64
N LYS A 210 -12.63 7.50 12.71
CA LYS A 210 -12.19 6.68 13.83
C LYS A 210 -11.90 7.48 15.09
N GLY A 211 -11.38 8.70 14.97
CA GLY A 211 -11.29 9.63 16.09
C GLY A 211 -12.66 9.86 16.76
N TYR A 212 -13.71 10.04 15.97
CA TYR A 212 -15.10 10.10 16.46
C TYR A 212 -15.51 8.80 17.16
N SER A 213 -15.30 7.64 16.53
CA SER A 213 -15.64 6.33 17.10
C SER A 213 -14.98 6.11 18.46
N PHE A 214 -13.70 6.42 18.59
CA PHE A 214 -12.97 6.29 19.85
C PHE A 214 -13.39 7.33 20.89
N PHE A 215 -13.62 8.57 20.48
CA PHE A 215 -14.09 9.62 21.39
C PHE A 215 -15.45 9.28 22.00
N VAL A 216 -16.38 8.80 21.18
CA VAL A 216 -17.72 8.38 21.62
C VAL A 216 -17.63 7.16 22.53
N GLY A 217 -16.85 6.14 22.13
CA GLY A 217 -16.67 4.92 22.92
C GLY A 217 -15.97 5.16 24.27
N ALA A 218 -14.96 6.02 24.32
CA ALA A 218 -14.22 6.32 25.55
C ALA A 218 -15.00 7.17 26.57
N ASN A 219 -16.06 7.87 26.12
CA ASN A 219 -16.92 8.69 26.96
C ASN A 219 -18.29 8.05 27.21
N ASP A 220 -18.48 6.76 26.87
CA ASP A 220 -19.75 6.02 27.00
C ASP A 220 -20.95 6.71 26.31
N ILE A 221 -20.68 7.47 25.25
CA ILE A 221 -21.70 8.15 24.45
C ILE A 221 -22.27 7.14 23.46
N LYS A 222 -23.58 7.16 23.22
CA LYS A 222 -24.16 6.34 22.16
C LYS A 222 -23.74 6.86 20.79
N SER A 223 -23.09 6.01 20.00
CA SER A 223 -22.75 6.34 18.62
C SER A 223 -24.00 6.64 17.80
N VAL A 224 -23.94 7.72 17.04
CA VAL A 224 -24.99 8.07 16.06
C VAL A 224 -24.96 7.10 14.88
N ILE A 225 -23.78 6.52 14.61
CA ILE A 225 -23.60 5.52 13.56
C ILE A 225 -23.91 4.16 14.19
N SER A 226 -25.13 3.69 13.96
CA SER A 226 -25.57 2.38 14.42
C SER A 226 -25.07 1.29 13.47
N VAL A 227 -24.68 0.18 14.09
CA VAL A 227 -24.50 -1.09 13.40
C VAL A 227 -25.90 -1.66 13.17
N SER A 228 -26.20 -2.10 11.94
CA SER A 228 -27.50 -2.71 11.60
C SER A 228 -27.37 -4.23 11.41
N ASP A 229 -28.47 -4.87 11.01
CA ASP A 229 -28.55 -6.33 10.90
C ASP A 229 -27.43 -6.92 10.04
N GLN A 230 -26.80 -7.97 10.56
CA GLN A 230 -25.66 -8.64 9.94
C GLN A 230 -25.99 -9.12 8.52
N GLY A 231 -25.02 -9.02 7.61
CA GLY A 231 -25.13 -9.58 6.26
C GLY A 231 -25.55 -8.60 5.17
N ASN A 232 -25.95 -7.36 5.50
CA ASN A 232 -26.23 -6.33 4.50
C ASN A 232 -24.95 -5.54 4.12
N ILE A 233 -24.92 -4.93 2.93
CA ILE A 233 -23.77 -4.14 2.46
C ILE A 233 -23.58 -2.89 3.34
N LEU A 234 -24.65 -2.32 3.88
CA LEU A 234 -24.63 -1.16 4.77
C LEU A 234 -24.68 -1.53 6.26
N SER A 235 -24.42 -2.80 6.63
CA SER A 235 -24.60 -3.26 8.00
C SER A 235 -23.48 -2.83 8.96
N ALA A 236 -22.25 -2.76 8.46
CA ALA A 236 -21.04 -2.67 9.28
C ALA A 236 -20.63 -1.24 9.68
N GLY A 237 -21.59 -0.32 9.81
CA GLY A 237 -21.36 1.06 10.24
C GLY A 237 -20.25 1.78 9.46
N LEU A 238 -19.17 2.14 10.15
CA LEU A 238 -18.02 2.84 9.56
C LEU A 238 -17.09 1.95 8.71
N ILE A 239 -17.18 0.62 8.82
CA ILE A 239 -16.21 -0.30 8.20
C ILE A 239 -16.21 -0.16 6.68
N MET A 240 -17.37 -0.12 6.03
CA MET A 240 -17.44 -0.01 4.56
C MET A 240 -16.83 1.32 4.05
N PRO A 241 -17.21 2.51 4.58
CA PRO A 241 -16.55 3.77 4.22
C PRO A 241 -15.03 3.76 4.45
N LEU A 242 -14.57 3.19 5.57
CA LEU A 242 -13.15 3.10 5.87
C LEU A 242 -12.42 2.17 4.89
N ASN A 243 -13.05 1.06 4.49
CA ASN A 243 -12.53 0.17 3.43
C ASN A 243 -12.34 0.92 2.11
N VAL A 244 -13.28 1.78 1.73
CA VAL A 244 -13.17 2.62 0.52
C VAL A 244 -11.99 3.60 0.66
N CYS A 245 -11.82 4.23 1.81
CA CYS A 245 -10.68 5.12 2.06
C CYS A 245 -9.35 4.38 1.95
N VAL A 246 -9.23 3.20 2.55
CA VAL A 246 -8.05 2.32 2.44
C VAL A 246 -7.77 2.00 0.96
N ALA A 247 -8.80 1.58 0.21
CA ALA A 247 -8.64 1.24 -1.20
C ALA A 247 -8.18 2.43 -2.07
N ILE A 248 -8.68 3.63 -1.79
CA ILE A 248 -8.25 4.85 -2.48
C ILE A 248 -6.77 5.13 -2.20
N VAL A 249 -6.33 5.10 -0.94
CA VAL A 249 -4.93 5.38 -0.58
C VAL A 249 -4.01 4.34 -1.20
N VAL A 250 -4.34 3.05 -1.10
CA VAL A 250 -3.53 1.95 -1.64
C VAL A 250 -3.46 2.04 -3.17
N SER A 251 -4.59 2.15 -3.86
CA SER A 251 -4.61 2.21 -5.33
C SER A 251 -3.84 3.41 -5.89
N THR A 252 -4.02 4.58 -5.30
CA THR A 252 -3.32 5.79 -5.72
C THR A 252 -1.84 5.75 -5.38
N THR A 253 -1.44 5.12 -4.26
CA THR A 253 -0.04 4.92 -3.89
C THR A 253 0.68 4.01 -4.87
N VAL A 254 0.09 2.85 -5.20
CA VAL A 254 0.65 1.91 -6.19
C VAL A 254 0.84 2.60 -7.54
N TYR A 255 -0.19 3.33 -7.99
CA TYR A 255 -0.11 4.12 -9.23
C TYR A 255 0.98 5.19 -9.17
N ALA A 256 1.06 5.95 -8.08
CA ALA A 256 2.00 7.06 -7.94
C ALA A 256 3.45 6.58 -7.90
N VAL A 257 3.74 5.51 -7.16
CA VAL A 257 5.10 4.93 -7.10
C VAL A 257 5.53 4.46 -8.48
N TYR A 258 4.68 3.74 -9.22
CA TYR A 258 4.98 3.31 -10.58
C TYR A 258 5.26 4.50 -11.50
N LEU A 259 4.41 5.52 -11.44
CA LEU A 259 4.56 6.71 -12.27
C LEU A 259 5.87 7.44 -11.99
N MET A 260 6.25 7.57 -10.72
CA MET A 260 7.51 8.20 -10.31
C MET A 260 8.72 7.44 -10.84
N PHE A 261 8.72 6.11 -10.79
CA PHE A 261 9.81 5.31 -11.37
C PHE A 261 9.86 5.37 -12.89
N ARG A 262 8.71 5.47 -13.55
CA ARG A 262 8.63 5.60 -15.01
C ARG A 262 9.11 6.98 -15.50
N LYS A 263 8.63 8.08 -14.89
CA LYS A 263 8.92 9.46 -15.35
C LYS A 263 10.13 10.11 -14.68
N GLY A 264 10.53 9.65 -13.49
CA GLY A 264 11.40 10.39 -12.58
C GLY A 264 10.67 11.45 -11.72
N GLY A 265 9.34 11.62 -11.86
CA GLY A 265 8.57 12.61 -11.10
C GLY A 265 7.13 12.81 -11.58
N PHE A 266 6.37 13.66 -10.87
CA PHE A 266 5.10 14.23 -11.35
C PHE A 266 5.39 15.59 -11.98
N ASN A 267 5.02 15.78 -13.25
CA ASN A 267 5.09 17.11 -13.86
C ASN A 267 4.26 18.12 -13.06
N THR A 268 4.82 19.31 -12.92
CA THR A 268 4.26 20.48 -12.23
C THR A 268 2.87 20.84 -12.69
#